data_AF-A0A3D0VV63-F1
#
_entry.id   AF-A0A3D0VV63-F1
#
_cell.length_a   1.000
_cell.length_b   1.000
_cell.length_c   1.000
_cell.angle_alpha   90.00
_cell.angle_beta   90.00
_cell.angle_gamma   90.00
#
_symmetry.space_group_name_H-M   'P 1'
#
loop_
_entity.id
_entity.type
_entity.pdbx_description
1 polymer ?
#
loop_
_entity_poly.entity_id
_entity_poly.type
_entity_poly.pdbx_seq_one_letter_code
_entity_poly.pdbx_strand_id
1 'polypeptide(L)'
;MFILSIDTSSKSDSCSIVTLSGELIANISSEIPSVQSENIIDLIDFAVQSSRIDKREIYKIGVCKGPGSFTGARVGMAAALGMSISLKADVFAIDKFDITEFETGKKPFFKRGNKNLIKERGKLVEAKGIGEDWIEIGALSLTNSIVIARMLVNNDKKYRDLSILY
;
A
#
# COMPACT_ATOMS: atom_id res chain seq x y z
N MET A 1 12.89 15.67 0.45
CA MET A 1 12.39 14.59 -0.45
C MET A 1 11.71 13.49 0.35
N PHE A 2 10.48 13.15 -0.03
CA PHE A 2 9.58 12.27 0.73
C PHE A 2 8.94 11.18 -0.14
N ILE A 3 8.56 10.10 0.53
CA ILE A 3 7.81 8.99 -0.06
C ILE A 3 6.42 8.99 0.58
N LEU A 4 5.39 9.11 -0.25
CA LEU A 4 3.99 8.92 0.15
C LEU A 4 3.62 7.45 -0.06
N SER A 5 2.84 6.87 0.85
CA SER A 5 2.35 5.50 0.70
C SER A 5 0.87 5.41 1.05
N ILE A 6 0.12 4.62 0.30
CA ILE A 6 -1.35 4.56 0.32
C ILE A 6 -1.80 3.09 0.40
N ASP A 7 -2.69 2.77 1.33
CA ASP A 7 -3.45 1.51 1.31
C ASP A 7 -4.93 1.77 1.57
N THR A 8 -5.73 1.47 0.55
CA THR A 8 -7.20 1.48 0.57
C THR A 8 -7.75 0.08 0.25
N SER A 9 -6.89 -0.95 0.21
CA SER A 9 -7.29 -2.33 -0.07
C SER A 9 -7.82 -3.07 1.17
N SER A 10 -7.67 -2.47 2.35
CA SER A 10 -7.99 -3.06 3.65
C SER A 10 -9.39 -2.63 4.12
N LYS A 11 -9.74 -2.97 5.38
CA LYS A 11 -10.96 -2.46 6.01
C LYS A 11 -10.86 -0.97 6.33
N SER A 12 -9.63 -0.49 6.56
CA SER A 12 -9.26 0.90 6.76
C SER A 12 -8.58 1.48 5.52
N ASP A 13 -8.80 2.76 5.29
CA ASP A 13 -8.01 3.57 4.38
C ASP A 13 -6.85 4.19 5.17
N SER A 14 -5.65 4.20 4.60
CA SER A 14 -4.46 4.71 5.28
C SER A 14 -3.46 5.35 4.32
N CYS A 15 -2.74 6.35 4.82
CA CYS A 15 -1.59 6.91 4.15
C CYS A 15 -0.47 7.27 5.12
N SER A 16 0.77 7.17 4.64
CA SER A 16 1.96 7.53 5.41
C SER A 16 2.93 8.33 4.57
N ILE A 17 3.68 9.22 5.22
CA ILE A 17 4.75 9.98 4.62
C ILE A 17 6.03 9.67 5.38
N VAL A 18 7.07 9.28 4.66
CA VAL A 18 8.40 9.04 5.22
C VAL A 18 9.46 9.84 4.47
N THR A 19 10.58 10.11 5.13
CA THR A 19 11.79 10.62 4.47
C THR A 19 12.43 9.54 3.61
N LEU A 20 13.35 9.93 2.73
CA LEU A 20 14.18 8.98 2.00
C LEU A 20 15.08 8.12 2.92
N SER A 21 15.40 8.58 4.13
CA SER A 21 16.11 7.78 5.14
C SER A 21 15.20 6.84 5.93
N GLY A 22 13.88 6.85 5.67
CA GLY A 22 12.90 5.98 6.31
C GLY A 22 12.34 6.49 7.64
N GLU A 23 12.59 7.75 7.98
CA GLU A 23 11.95 8.40 9.14
C GLU A 23 10.47 8.66 8.86
N LEU A 24 9.60 8.26 9.78
CA LEU A 24 8.17 8.47 9.67
C LEU A 24 7.81 9.91 10.03
N ILE A 25 7.23 10.63 9.08
CA ILE A 25 6.80 12.03 9.25
C ILE A 25 5.32 12.12 9.58
N ALA A 26 4.48 11.34 8.88
CA ALA A 26 3.05 11.29 9.14
C ALA A 26 2.49 9.90 8.89
N ASN A 27 1.50 9.50 9.68
CA ASN A 27 0.71 8.29 9.45
C ASN A 27 -0.73 8.54 9.84
N ILE A 28 -1.64 8.46 8.87
CA ILE A 28 -3.06 8.70 9.06
C ILE A 28 -3.81 7.46 8.61
N SER A 29 -4.76 7.01 9.43
CA SER A 29 -5.64 5.88 9.11
C SER A 29 -7.08 6.21 9.49
N SER A 30 -8.02 5.72 8.69
CA SER A 30 -9.45 5.91 8.90
C SER A 30 -10.18 4.58 8.81
N GLU A 31 -10.88 4.22 9.88
CA GLU A 31 -11.80 3.09 9.94
C GLU A 31 -13.24 3.61 9.86
N ILE A 32 -13.69 4.02 8.66
CA ILE A 32 -15.08 4.44 8.46
C ILE A 32 -15.83 3.29 7.76
N PRO A 33 -16.74 2.58 8.46
CA PRO A 33 -17.38 1.37 7.95
C PRO A 33 -18.30 1.56 6.73
N SER A 34 -18.78 2.78 6.47
CA SER A 34 -19.84 3.06 5.48
C SER A 34 -19.39 3.87 4.26
N VAL A 35 -18.13 4.34 4.23
CA VAL A 35 -17.60 5.21 3.16
C VAL A 35 -16.18 4.77 2.82
N GLN A 36 -16.00 3.48 2.50
CA GLN A 36 -14.72 3.05 1.95
C GLN A 36 -14.46 3.82 0.66
N SER A 37 -13.29 4.44 0.56
CA SER A 37 -12.75 5.02 -0.66
C SER A 37 -13.30 6.36 -1.18
N GLU A 38 -14.11 7.12 -0.43
CA GLU A 38 -14.44 8.51 -0.84
C GLU A 38 -13.48 9.55 -0.27
N ASN A 39 -12.61 9.19 0.69
CA ASN A 39 -11.90 10.17 1.49
C ASN A 39 -10.36 10.06 1.52
N ILE A 40 -9.75 9.23 0.66
CA ILE A 40 -8.29 9.06 0.68
C ILE A 40 -7.54 10.35 0.32
N ILE A 41 -8.11 11.19 -0.53
CA ILE A 41 -7.51 12.47 -0.90
C ILE A 41 -7.44 13.42 0.30
N ASP A 42 -8.50 13.51 1.10
CA ASP A 42 -8.49 14.39 2.28
C ASP A 42 -7.56 13.83 3.37
N LEU A 43 -7.45 12.50 3.51
CA LEU A 43 -6.46 11.90 4.42
C LEU A 43 -5.03 12.27 4.01
N ILE A 44 -4.74 12.23 2.71
CA ILE A 44 -3.42 12.62 2.17
C ILE A 44 -3.18 14.11 2.38
N ASP A 45 -4.17 14.96 2.09
CA ASP A 45 -4.07 16.41 2.30
C ASP A 45 -3.81 16.73 3.78
N PHE A 46 -4.56 16.09 4.69
CA PHE A 46 -4.35 16.21 6.12
C PHE A 46 -2.95 15.75 6.55
N ALA A 47 -2.45 14.64 6.00
CA ALA A 47 -1.10 14.16 6.28
C ALA A 47 -0.02 15.16 5.83
N VAL A 48 -0.16 15.71 4.62
CA VAL A 48 0.74 16.73 4.07
C VAL A 48 0.72 18.00 4.92
N GLN A 49 -0.46 18.53 5.25
CA GLN A 49 -0.60 19.72 6.07
C GLN A 49 -0.03 19.53 7.48
N SER A 50 -0.34 18.40 8.11
CA SER A 50 0.15 18.07 9.46
C SER A 50 1.66 17.88 9.49
N SER A 51 2.25 17.35 8.40
CA SER A 51 3.69 17.15 8.27
C SER A 51 4.49 18.43 7.99
N ARG A 52 3.83 19.52 7.58
CA ARG A 52 4.44 20.81 7.20
C ARG A 52 5.52 20.69 6.11
N ILE A 53 5.45 19.65 5.27
CA ILE A 53 6.34 19.48 4.12
C ILE A 53 5.84 20.28 2.93
N ASP A 54 6.73 20.60 1.99
CA ASP A 54 6.29 20.96 0.64
C ASP A 54 5.90 19.69 -0.11
N LYS A 55 4.64 19.59 -0.54
CA LYS A 55 4.14 18.44 -1.32
C LYS A 55 4.92 18.19 -2.60
N ARG A 56 5.60 19.21 -3.15
CA ARG A 56 6.48 19.08 -4.33
C ARG A 56 7.74 18.26 -4.06
N GLU A 57 8.09 18.04 -2.79
CA GLU A 57 9.18 17.17 -2.39
C GLU A 57 8.78 15.69 -2.33
N ILE A 58 7.48 15.37 -2.49
CA ILE A 58 7.03 13.99 -2.68
C ILE A 58 7.43 13.56 -4.09
N TYR A 59 8.34 12.61 -4.18
CA TYR A 59 8.92 12.18 -5.45
C TYR A 59 8.67 10.69 -5.74
N LYS A 60 8.16 9.95 -4.74
CA LYS A 60 7.73 8.56 -4.89
C LYS A 60 6.40 8.34 -4.18
N ILE A 61 5.55 7.53 -4.80
CA ILE A 61 4.26 7.11 -4.26
C ILE A 61 4.17 5.58 -4.30
N GLY A 62 3.98 4.98 -3.14
CA GLY A 62 3.65 3.56 -3.01
C GLY A 62 2.16 3.36 -2.85
N VAL A 63 1.60 2.35 -3.52
CA VAL A 63 0.17 2.03 -3.38
C VAL A 63 -0.05 0.53 -3.33
N CYS A 64 -0.90 0.08 -2.40
CA CYS A 64 -1.31 -1.31 -2.34
C CYS A 64 -2.27 -1.64 -3.49
N LYS A 65 -1.95 -2.66 -4.30
CA LYS A 65 -2.83 -3.15 -5.37
C LYS A 65 -3.73 -4.33 -4.96
N GLY A 66 -3.73 -4.71 -3.68
CA GLY A 66 -4.47 -5.85 -3.15
C GLY A 66 -3.69 -7.17 -3.16
N PRO A 67 -4.35 -8.32 -2.88
CA PRO A 67 -5.81 -8.53 -2.82
C PRO A 67 -6.50 -7.84 -1.63
N GLY A 68 -7.82 -7.64 -1.73
CA GLY A 68 -8.61 -6.95 -0.71
C GLY A 68 -9.88 -6.30 -1.29
N SER A 69 -10.27 -5.14 -0.77
CA SER A 69 -11.38 -4.33 -1.32
C SER A 69 -11.11 -3.99 -2.78
N PHE A 70 -11.96 -4.48 -3.68
CA PHE A 70 -11.82 -4.27 -5.12
C PHE A 70 -12.02 -2.80 -5.51
N THR A 71 -13.05 -2.16 -4.94
CA THR A 71 -13.31 -0.73 -5.10
C THR A 71 -12.17 0.07 -4.47
N GLY A 72 -11.80 -0.26 -3.24
CA GLY A 72 -10.75 0.45 -2.51
C GLY A 72 -9.40 0.44 -3.23
N ALA A 73 -8.92 -0.73 -3.65
CA ALA A 73 -7.65 -0.85 -4.38
C ALA A 73 -7.61 -0.01 -5.68
N ARG A 74 -8.75 0.10 -6.38
CA ARG A 74 -8.85 0.92 -7.60
C ARG A 74 -8.82 2.41 -7.29
N VAL A 75 -9.52 2.84 -6.25
CA VAL A 75 -9.49 4.24 -5.80
C VAL A 75 -8.07 4.64 -5.38
N GLY A 76 -7.41 3.83 -4.56
CA GLY A 76 -6.04 4.11 -4.13
C GLY A 76 -5.07 4.24 -5.30
N MET A 77 -5.19 3.33 -6.29
CA MET A 77 -4.40 3.37 -7.52
C MET A 77 -4.68 4.63 -8.34
N ALA A 78 -5.95 5.00 -8.53
CA ALA A 78 -6.33 6.19 -9.28
C ALA A 78 -5.80 7.47 -8.61
N ALA A 79 -5.90 7.57 -7.27
CA ALA A 79 -5.34 8.67 -6.50
C ALA A 79 -3.82 8.77 -6.67
N ALA A 80 -3.10 7.65 -6.52
CA ALA A 80 -1.64 7.61 -6.67
C ALA A 80 -1.18 8.06 -8.06
N LEU A 81 -1.82 7.56 -9.12
CA LEU A 81 -1.51 7.95 -10.50
C LEU A 81 -1.83 9.43 -10.78
N GLY A 82 -2.99 9.93 -10.34
CA GLY A 82 -3.35 11.33 -10.51
C GLY A 82 -2.39 12.29 -9.81
N MET A 83 -1.95 11.94 -8.60
CA MET A 83 -0.93 12.69 -7.87
C MET A 83 0.43 12.64 -8.56
N SER A 84 0.84 11.47 -9.06
CA SER A 84 2.10 11.30 -9.78
C SER A 84 2.22 12.21 -11.00
N ILE A 85 1.17 12.31 -11.81
CA ILE A 85 1.15 13.23 -12.96
C ILE A 85 1.37 14.67 -12.51
N SER A 86 0.71 15.09 -11.43
CA SER A 86 0.79 16.46 -10.92
C SER A 86 2.12 16.79 -10.25
N LEU A 87 2.69 15.82 -9.53
CA LEU A 87 3.91 15.98 -8.73
C LEU A 87 5.19 15.55 -9.49
N LYS A 88 5.04 14.90 -10.64
CA LYS A 88 6.12 14.20 -11.37
C LYS A 88 6.84 13.19 -10.48
N ALA A 89 6.06 12.42 -9.72
CA ALA A 89 6.56 11.41 -8.78
C ALA A 89 6.46 10.01 -9.39
N ASP A 90 7.42 9.13 -9.09
CA ASP A 90 7.37 7.72 -9.47
C ASP A 90 6.25 6.99 -8.71
N VAL A 91 5.62 5.99 -9.31
CA VAL A 91 4.50 5.24 -8.68
C VAL A 91 4.77 3.75 -8.67
N PHE A 92 4.70 3.14 -7.49
CA PHE A 92 4.95 1.72 -7.30
C PHE A 92 3.72 1.01 -6.75
N ALA A 93 3.20 0.06 -7.52
CA ALA A 93 2.10 -0.80 -7.08
C ALA A 93 2.62 -2.04 -6.35
N ILE A 94 2.41 -2.07 -5.04
CA ILE A 94 2.91 -3.13 -4.16
C ILE A 94 1.79 -4.14 -3.88
N ASP A 95 2.13 -5.41 -4.05
CA ASP A 95 1.20 -6.50 -3.80
C ASP A 95 1.08 -6.77 -2.29
N LYS A 96 -0.12 -7.03 -1.81
CA LYS A 96 -0.39 -7.23 -0.38
C LYS A 96 0.24 -8.52 0.17
N PHE A 97 0.51 -9.50 -0.68
CA PHE A 97 1.36 -10.64 -0.32
C PHE A 97 2.75 -10.15 0.07
N ASP A 98 3.37 -9.33 -0.77
CA ASP A 98 4.74 -8.81 -0.55
C ASP A 98 4.79 -7.91 0.70
N ILE A 99 3.74 -7.11 0.95
CA ILE A 99 3.60 -6.29 2.17
C ILE A 99 3.58 -7.18 3.42
N THR A 100 2.71 -8.20 3.42
CA THR A 100 2.50 -9.09 4.56
C THR A 100 3.76 -9.91 4.85
N GLU A 101 4.43 -10.43 3.81
CA GLU A 101 5.69 -11.16 3.95
C GLU A 101 6.79 -10.26 4.52
N PHE A 102 6.93 -9.02 4.02
CA PHE A 102 7.92 -8.08 4.50
C PHE A 102 7.71 -7.69 5.97
N GLU A 103 6.46 -7.48 6.38
CA GLU A 103 6.13 -7.09 7.76
C GLU A 103 6.34 -8.23 8.75
N THR A 104 5.98 -9.45 8.37
CA THR A 104 5.84 -10.57 9.32
C THR A 104 6.92 -11.63 9.20
N GLY A 105 7.63 -11.69 8.07
CA GLY A 105 8.53 -12.78 7.72
C GLY A 105 7.82 -14.13 7.47
N LYS A 106 6.48 -14.16 7.52
CA LYS A 106 5.67 -15.37 7.33
C LYS A 106 5.19 -15.48 5.89
N LYS A 107 4.84 -16.70 5.47
CA LYS A 107 4.28 -16.97 4.13
C LYS A 107 2.84 -16.46 4.04
N PRO A 108 2.56 -15.45 3.20
CA PRO A 108 1.22 -14.89 3.09
C PRO A 108 0.28 -15.80 2.30
N PHE A 109 -0.97 -15.93 2.78
CA PHE A 109 -2.08 -16.50 2.01
C PHE A 109 -3.31 -15.60 2.06
N PHE A 110 -4.20 -15.74 1.09
CA PHE A 110 -5.45 -15.01 1.01
C PHE A 110 -6.63 -15.99 0.97
N LYS A 111 -7.55 -15.87 1.92
CA LYS A 111 -8.73 -16.74 1.96
C LYS A 111 -9.84 -16.20 1.05
N ARG A 112 -10.38 -17.05 0.17
CA ARG A 112 -11.52 -16.73 -0.70
C ARG A 112 -12.53 -17.87 -0.66
N GLY A 113 -13.61 -17.67 0.10
CA GLY A 113 -14.55 -18.75 0.42
C GLY A 113 -13.84 -19.86 1.21
N ASN A 114 -13.89 -21.09 0.69
CA ASN A 114 -13.23 -22.24 1.32
C ASN A 114 -11.81 -22.49 0.80
N LYS A 115 -11.30 -21.64 -0.09
CA LYS A 115 -9.97 -21.78 -0.70
C LYS A 115 -8.96 -20.87 -0.03
N ASN A 116 -7.76 -21.39 0.18
CA ASN A 116 -6.60 -20.58 0.54
C ASN A 116 -5.77 -20.36 -0.73
N LEU A 117 -5.54 -19.10 -1.08
CA LEU A 117 -4.82 -18.70 -2.28
C LEU A 117 -3.45 -18.14 -1.93
N ILE A 118 -2.46 -18.47 -2.74
CA ILE A 118 -1.08 -18.05 -2.57
C ILE A 118 -0.57 -17.47 -3.88
N LYS A 119 0.43 -16.59 -3.80
CA LYS A 119 1.05 -15.99 -4.98
C LYS A 119 2.25 -16.81 -5.41
N GLU A 120 2.13 -17.51 -6.53
CA GLU A 120 3.23 -18.24 -7.17
C GLU A 120 3.49 -17.69 -8.56
N ARG A 121 4.74 -17.28 -8.85
CA ARG A 121 5.16 -16.75 -10.16
C ARG A 121 4.22 -15.65 -10.71
N GLY A 122 3.74 -14.78 -9.82
CA GLY A 122 2.84 -13.67 -10.15
C GLY A 122 1.38 -14.05 -10.39
N LYS A 123 0.99 -15.31 -10.13
CA LYS A 123 -0.39 -15.80 -10.25
C LYS A 123 -0.92 -16.28 -8.91
N LEU A 124 -2.22 -16.15 -8.70
CA LEU A 124 -2.91 -16.76 -7.56
C LEU A 124 -3.19 -18.23 -7.86
N VAL A 125 -2.72 -19.11 -6.98
CA VAL A 125 -2.97 -20.55 -7.04
C VAL A 125 -3.52 -21.03 -5.70
N GLU A 126 -4.26 -22.13 -5.71
CA GLU A 126 -4.79 -22.72 -4.48
C GLU A 126 -3.68 -23.46 -3.72
N ALA A 127 -3.53 -23.14 -2.44
CA ALA A 127 -2.60 -23.82 -1.57
C ALA A 127 -3.09 -25.23 -1.24
N LYS A 128 -2.18 -26.21 -1.32
CA LYS A 128 -2.47 -27.60 -0.91
C LYS A 128 -2.60 -27.77 0.60
N GLY A 129 -2.19 -26.78 1.39
CA GLY A 129 -2.27 -26.74 2.84
C GLY A 129 -1.69 -25.45 3.38
N ILE A 130 -2.02 -25.11 4.63
CA ILE A 130 -1.52 -23.94 5.36
C ILE A 130 -0.84 -24.46 6.63
N GLY A 131 0.43 -24.10 6.81
CA GLY A 131 1.23 -24.46 7.99
C GLY A 131 1.32 -23.34 9.03
N GLU A 132 2.08 -23.56 10.09
CA GLU A 132 2.26 -22.60 11.19
C GLU A 132 3.08 -21.35 10.79
N ASP A 133 3.92 -21.48 9.76
CA ASP A 133 4.74 -20.41 9.18
C ASP A 133 3.96 -19.50 8.23
N TRP A 134 2.64 -19.70 8.11
CA TRP A 134 1.76 -18.93 7.24
C TRP A 134 0.98 -17.86 7.99
N ILE A 135 0.53 -16.85 7.26
CA ILE A 135 -0.36 -15.82 7.80
C ILE A 135 -1.37 -15.37 6.75
N GLU A 136 -2.61 -15.15 7.20
CA GLU A 136 -3.65 -14.60 6.34
C GLU A 136 -3.40 -13.11 6.10
N ILE A 137 -3.42 -12.71 4.83
CA ILE A 137 -3.32 -11.31 4.43
C ILE A 137 -4.47 -10.51 5.04
N GLY A 138 -4.15 -9.37 5.64
CA GLY A 138 -5.13 -8.49 6.27
C GLY A 138 -5.34 -8.75 7.76
N ALA A 139 -4.62 -9.72 8.35
CA ALA A 139 -4.60 -9.92 9.80
C ALA A 139 -3.98 -8.73 10.58
N LEU A 140 -3.21 -7.86 9.91
CA LEU A 140 -2.43 -6.77 10.53
C LEU A 140 -2.70 -5.39 9.88
N SER A 141 -3.92 -5.13 9.40
CA SER A 141 -4.20 -4.07 8.41
C SER A 141 -3.89 -2.60 8.78
N LEU A 142 -3.55 -2.28 10.02
CA LEU A 142 -3.37 -0.90 10.50
C LEU A 142 -2.05 -0.23 10.07
N THR A 143 -1.11 -0.99 9.54
CA THR A 143 0.27 -0.56 9.30
C THR A 143 0.70 -0.61 7.83
N ASN A 144 -0.18 -1.03 6.92
CA ASN A 144 0.19 -1.31 5.53
C ASN A 144 0.85 -0.11 4.83
N SER A 145 0.33 1.10 4.99
CA SER A 145 0.94 2.29 4.38
C SER A 145 2.36 2.56 4.89
N ILE A 146 2.65 2.31 6.18
CA ILE A 146 4.00 2.41 6.74
C ILE A 146 4.91 1.33 6.16
N VAL A 147 4.41 0.10 6.05
CA VAL A 147 5.16 -1.04 5.52
C VAL A 147 5.52 -0.81 4.06
N ILE A 148 4.57 -0.34 3.24
CA ILE A 148 4.81 0.05 1.84
C ILE A 148 5.93 1.10 1.77
N ALA A 149 5.87 2.12 2.63
CA ALA A 149 6.86 3.17 2.67
C ALA A 149 8.27 2.60 2.96
N ARG A 150 8.38 1.73 3.97
CA ARG A 150 9.63 1.03 4.31
C ARG A 150 10.14 0.15 3.17
N MET A 151 9.25 -0.53 2.45
CA MET A 151 9.64 -1.34 1.29
C MET A 151 10.25 -0.48 0.17
N LEU A 152 9.69 0.71 -0.06
CA LEU A 152 10.19 1.65 -1.08
C LEU A 152 11.48 2.37 -0.69
N VAL A 153 11.69 2.62 0.60
CA VAL A 153 12.98 3.11 1.11
C VAL A 153 14.09 2.09 0.83
N ASN A 154 13.80 0.80 1.03
CA ASN A 154 14.81 -0.25 0.97
C ASN A 154 15.03 -0.86 -0.43
N ASN A 155 14.03 -0.84 -1.32
CA ASN A 155 14.10 -1.66 -2.54
C ASN A 155 13.16 -1.20 -3.67
N ASP A 156 13.30 0.04 -4.15
CA ASP A 156 12.51 0.58 -5.26
C ASP A 156 12.66 -0.22 -6.56
N LYS A 157 13.88 -0.70 -6.89
CA LYS A 157 14.18 -1.48 -8.12
C LYS A 157 13.42 -2.80 -8.24
N LYS A 158 12.90 -3.34 -7.13
CA LYS A 158 12.11 -4.58 -7.14
C LYS A 158 10.73 -4.36 -7.76
N TYR A 159 10.20 -3.15 -7.68
CA TYR A 159 8.85 -2.82 -8.12
C TYR A 159 8.90 -2.04 -9.42
N ARG A 160 8.03 -2.40 -10.35
CA ARG A 160 7.90 -1.67 -11.60
C ARG A 160 7.29 -0.30 -11.31
N ASP A 161 8.00 0.75 -11.67
CA ASP A 161 7.44 2.08 -11.73
C ASP A 161 6.34 2.11 -12.82
N LEU A 162 5.15 2.55 -12.43
CA LEU A 162 3.99 2.66 -13.29
C LEU A 162 3.89 4.05 -13.95
N SER A 163 4.66 5.04 -13.47
CA SER A 163 4.67 6.39 -14.06
C SER A 163 5.14 6.36 -15.53
N ILE A 164 6.08 5.46 -15.86
CA ILE A 164 6.62 5.26 -17.22
C ILE A 164 5.60 4.76 -18.26
N LEU A 165 4.39 4.40 -17.83
CA LEU A 165 3.33 3.92 -18.71
C LEU A 165 2.48 5.05 -19.31
N TYR A 166 2.72 6.29 -18.88
CA TYR A 166 1.97 7.50 -19.25
C TYR A 166 2.94 8.64 -19.54
#